data_AF-A0A1Q7QWI8-F1
#
_entry.id   AF-A0A1Q7QWI8-F1
#
_cell.length_a   1.000
_cell.length_b   1.000
_cell.length_c   1.000
_cell.angle_alpha   90.00
_cell.angle_beta   90.00
_cell.angle_gamma   90.00
#
_symmetry.space_group_name_H-M   'P 1'
#
loop_
_entity.id
_entity.type
_entity.pdbx_description
1 polymer ?
#
loop_
_entity_poly.entity_id
_entity_poly.type
_entity_poly.pdbx_seq_one_letter_code
_entity_poly.pdbx_strand_id
1 'polypeptide(L)'
;MAVRDYDFAKAFNDSVAIILGRRPNVILVTSNNGKTYYDSKYSCRPLGLFLGRPLKQLLPDVSNYPAGFLRGLFSADGSAGVWVWNNRLVTRATLGNSDLELLTAVRSILRTPFQINSNIYLARRKGASWKNGHRTVILRKDAYQLWIQRLQEVRRFAQVIGFQIQRKQDRLERALRLVDRLGGVKAASRWRSLCLGRQGSEKAHFVE
;
A
#
# COMPACT_ATOMS: atom_id res chain seq x y z
N MET A 1 -1.64 2.07 16.87
CA MET A 1 -1.78 2.31 15.42
C MET A 1 -3.25 2.44 15.09
N ALA A 2 -3.65 3.49 14.36
CA ALA A 2 -5.03 3.78 13.96
C ALA A 2 -5.11 3.76 12.43
N VAL A 3 -5.89 2.85 11.83
CA VAL A 3 -5.94 2.68 10.37
C VAL A 3 -7.37 2.46 9.87
N ARG A 4 -7.64 2.76 8.61
CA ARG A 4 -8.99 2.60 8.03
C ARG A 4 -9.31 1.19 7.54
N ASP A 5 -8.29 0.35 7.42
CA ASP A 5 -8.41 -1.00 6.87
C ASP A 5 -8.27 -2.02 7.99
N TYR A 6 -9.33 -2.80 8.21
CA TYR A 6 -9.39 -3.78 9.28
C TYR A 6 -8.34 -4.89 9.11
N ASP A 7 -8.15 -5.39 7.88
CA ASP A 7 -7.20 -6.47 7.59
C ASP A 7 -5.78 -6.03 7.95
N PHE A 8 -5.45 -4.78 7.66
CA PHE A 8 -4.15 -4.22 8.05
C PHE A 8 -4.02 -4.05 9.58
N ALA A 9 -5.05 -3.54 10.26
CA ALA A 9 -5.06 -3.43 11.71
C ALA A 9 -4.87 -4.80 12.38
N LYS A 10 -5.59 -5.81 11.87
CA LYS A 10 -5.54 -7.19 12.36
C LYS A 10 -4.17 -7.82 12.13
N ALA A 11 -3.61 -7.72 10.93
CA ALA A 11 -2.28 -8.26 10.64
C ALA A 11 -1.19 -7.66 11.53
N PHE A 12 -1.23 -6.34 11.76
CA PHE A 12 -0.34 -5.69 12.72
C PHE A 12 -0.56 -6.20 14.15
N ASN A 13 -1.83 -6.30 14.58
CA ASN A 13 -2.20 -6.79 15.90
C ASN A 13 -1.67 -8.21 16.17
N ASP A 14 -1.87 -9.12 15.22
CA ASP A 14 -1.41 -10.50 15.32
C ASP A 14 0.12 -10.58 15.33
N SER A 15 0.81 -9.76 14.52
CA SER A 15 2.28 -9.73 14.47
C SER A 15 2.90 -9.26 15.79
N VAL A 16 2.35 -8.20 16.39
CA VAL A 16 2.85 -7.69 17.68
C VAL A 16 2.57 -8.68 18.81
N ALA A 17 1.44 -9.38 18.76
CA ALA A 17 1.09 -10.42 19.72
C ALA A 17 2.16 -11.53 19.74
N ILE A 18 2.56 -12.01 18.56
CA ILE A 18 3.62 -13.02 18.39
C ILE A 18 4.95 -12.52 18.95
N ILE A 19 5.38 -11.31 18.59
CA ILE A 19 6.65 -10.73 19.05
C ILE A 19 6.70 -10.61 20.58
N LEU A 20 5.57 -10.28 21.20
CA LEU A 20 5.46 -10.10 22.65
C LEU A 20 5.13 -11.40 23.40
N GLY A 21 4.99 -12.53 22.70
CA GLY A 21 4.63 -13.81 23.31
C GLY A 21 3.28 -13.79 24.03
N ARG A 22 2.30 -13.03 23.53
CA ARG A 22 0.99 -12.86 24.19
C ARG A 22 -0.15 -12.92 23.19
N ARG A 23 -1.39 -12.97 23.70
CA ARG A 23 -2.59 -12.95 22.85
C ARG A 23 -2.77 -11.57 22.18
N PRO A 24 -3.34 -11.50 20.96
CA PRO A 24 -3.64 -10.23 20.33
C PRO A 24 -4.60 -9.39 21.17
N ASN A 25 -4.35 -8.09 21.25
CA ASN A 25 -5.23 -7.15 21.92
C ASN A 25 -6.55 -6.98 21.14
N VAL A 26 -7.61 -6.54 21.82
CA VAL A 26 -8.85 -6.16 21.15
C VAL A 26 -8.60 -4.95 20.24
N ILE A 27 -9.06 -5.04 19.00
CA ILE A 27 -9.03 -3.91 18.06
C ILE A 27 -10.22 -3.01 18.36
N LEU A 28 -9.96 -1.78 18.78
CA LEU A 28 -11.02 -0.82 19.06
C LEU A 28 -11.50 -0.20 17.75
N VAL A 29 -12.80 0.05 17.63
CA VAL A 29 -13.38 0.73 16.48
C VAL A 29 -13.74 2.15 16.90
N THR A 30 -13.16 3.14 16.21
CA THR A 30 -13.41 4.57 16.47
C THR A 30 -13.96 5.24 15.20
N SER A 31 -14.75 6.29 15.38
CA SER A 31 -15.27 7.08 14.27
C SER A 31 -14.82 8.53 14.43
N ASN A 32 -14.27 9.11 13.38
CA ASN A 32 -13.86 10.52 13.36
C ASN A 32 -14.26 11.14 12.02
N ASN A 33 -15.06 12.22 12.06
CA ASN A 33 -15.59 12.91 10.88
C ASN A 33 -16.22 11.95 9.85
N GLY A 34 -17.05 11.01 10.32
CA GLY A 34 -17.74 10.04 9.47
C GLY A 34 -16.83 8.95 8.87
N LYS A 35 -15.56 8.88 9.27
CA LYS A 35 -14.62 7.83 8.85
C LYS A 35 -14.37 6.88 10.01
N THR A 36 -14.52 5.58 9.75
CA THR A 36 -14.18 4.51 10.69
C THR A 36 -12.68 4.24 10.70
N TYR A 37 -12.16 4.01 11.90
CA TYR A 37 -10.78 3.65 12.19
C TYR A 37 -10.75 2.42 13.11
N TYR A 38 -9.74 1.59 12.89
CA TYR A 38 -9.44 0.38 13.65
C TYR A 38 -8.12 0.61 14.40
N ASP A 39 -8.21 0.58 15.72
CA ASP A 39 -7.16 0.93 16.65
C ASP A 39 -6.56 -0.33 17.29
N SER A 40 -5.33 -0.64 16.90
CA SER A 40 -4.50 -1.67 17.55
C SER A 40 -3.49 -0.98 18.48
N LYS A 41 -3.64 -1.15 19.79
CA LYS A 41 -2.83 -0.47 20.83
C LYS A 41 -2.09 -1.46 21.69
N TYR A 42 -0.78 -1.23 21.86
CA TYR A 42 0.10 -2.03 22.69
C TYR A 42 0.91 -1.11 23.60
N SER A 43 1.04 -1.47 24.87
CA SER A 43 2.00 -0.86 25.79
C SER A 43 3.20 -1.79 25.92
N CYS A 44 4.30 -1.44 25.26
CA CYS A 44 5.59 -2.12 25.35
C CYS A 44 6.70 -1.09 25.10
N ARG A 45 7.38 -0.65 26.16
CA ARG A 45 8.41 0.38 26.08
C ARG A 45 9.60 -0.03 25.18
N PRO A 46 10.18 -1.24 25.29
CA PRO A 46 11.27 -1.66 24.40
C PRO A 46 10.89 -1.63 22.93
N LEU A 47 9.70 -2.13 22.58
CA LEU A 47 9.20 -2.11 21.20
C LEU A 47 8.98 -0.67 20.71
N GLY A 48 8.42 0.21 21.55
CA GLY A 48 8.25 1.62 21.22
C GLY A 48 9.59 2.32 20.98
N LEU A 49 10.60 2.06 21.82
CA LEU A 49 11.96 2.59 21.64
C LEU A 49 12.63 2.06 20.38
N PHE A 50 12.41 0.78 20.05
CA PHE A 50 12.91 0.19 18.81
C PHE A 50 12.28 0.87 17.58
N LEU A 51 10.94 0.94 17.51
CA LEU A 51 10.21 1.53 16.38
C LEU A 51 10.41 3.04 16.25
N GLY A 52 10.77 3.73 17.34
CA GLY A 52 11.05 5.17 17.36
C GLY A 52 12.44 5.56 16.84
N ARG A 53 13.31 4.60 16.50
CA ARG A 53 14.64 4.89 15.96
C ARG A 53 14.54 5.53 14.57
N PRO A 54 15.52 6.38 14.18
CA PRO A 54 15.61 6.89 12.82
C PRO A 54 15.73 5.75 11.80
N LEU A 55 15.22 5.96 10.57
CA LEU A 55 15.24 4.96 9.51
C LEU A 55 16.62 4.32 9.31
N LYS A 56 17.70 5.12 9.29
CA LYS A 56 19.08 4.63 9.14
C LYS A 56 19.48 3.57 10.17
N GLN A 57 18.99 3.68 11.40
CA GLN A 57 19.26 2.71 12.46
C GLN A 57 18.40 1.45 12.34
N LEU A 58 17.26 1.53 11.66
CA LEU A 58 16.37 0.39 11.39
C LEU A 58 16.76 -0.38 10.12
N LEU A 59 17.50 0.24 9.19
CA LEU A 59 17.89 -0.39 7.91
C LEU A 59 18.66 -1.72 8.08
N PRO A 60 19.55 -1.91 9.06
CA PRO A 60 20.18 -3.20 9.31
C PRO A 60 19.15 -4.30 9.62
N ASP A 61 18.18 -4.01 10.50
CA ASP A 61 17.11 -4.96 10.85
C ASP A 61 16.19 -5.25 9.64
N VAL A 62 15.87 -4.21 8.86
CA VAL A 62 15.09 -4.32 7.62
C VAL A 62 15.80 -5.21 6.60
N SER A 63 17.13 -5.15 6.51
CA SER A 63 17.92 -5.92 5.56
C SER A 63 17.85 -7.43 5.82
N ASN A 64 17.56 -7.85 7.06
CA ASN A 64 17.32 -9.25 7.41
C ASN A 64 15.92 -9.74 6.97
N TYR A 65 14.95 -8.83 6.86
CA TYR A 65 13.55 -9.15 6.51
C TYR A 65 12.97 -8.21 5.44
N PRO A 66 13.63 -8.07 4.27
CA PRO A 66 13.31 -7.01 3.32
C PRO A 66 11.92 -7.17 2.71
N ALA A 67 11.48 -8.40 2.44
CA ALA A 67 10.14 -8.66 1.89
C ALA A 67 9.04 -8.30 2.89
N GLY A 68 9.23 -8.63 4.18
CA GLY A 68 8.27 -8.32 5.24
C GLY A 68 8.14 -6.80 5.45
N PHE A 69 9.27 -6.09 5.49
CA PHE A 69 9.28 -4.62 5.55
C PHE A 69 8.52 -3.99 4.39
N LEU A 70 8.85 -4.39 3.14
CA LEU A 70 8.18 -3.86 1.96
C LEU A 70 6.68 -4.19 1.94
N ARG A 71 6.31 -5.43 2.28
CA ARG A 71 4.89 -5.85 2.35
C ARG A 71 4.11 -4.98 3.34
N GLY A 72 4.66 -4.74 4.53
CA GLY A 72 4.05 -3.87 5.54
C GLY A 72 3.88 -2.45 5.04
N LEU A 73 4.94 -1.86 4.47
CA LEU A 73 4.94 -0.49 3.98
C LEU A 73 3.98 -0.27 2.80
N PHE A 74 3.99 -1.15 1.80
CA PHE A 74 3.04 -1.10 0.69
C PHE A 74 1.59 -1.36 1.12
N SER A 75 1.38 -2.13 2.19
CA SER A 75 0.04 -2.34 2.74
C SER A 75 -0.48 -1.08 3.44
N ALA A 76 0.37 -0.38 4.19
CA ALA A 76 0.03 0.88 4.85
C ALA A 76 -0.22 2.01 3.83
N ASP A 77 0.80 2.35 3.06
CA ASP A 77 0.87 3.60 2.28
C ASP A 77 0.80 3.35 0.77
N GLY A 78 0.85 2.09 0.35
CA GLY A 78 0.85 1.71 -1.06
C GLY A 78 -0.53 1.43 -1.64
N SER A 79 -0.58 1.30 -2.96
CA SER A 79 -1.79 1.01 -3.72
C SER A 79 -1.54 0.03 -4.87
N ALA A 80 -2.54 -0.82 -5.11
CA ALA A 80 -2.65 -1.67 -6.29
C ALA A 80 -3.40 -0.92 -7.39
N GLY A 81 -2.67 -0.13 -8.17
CA GLY A 81 -3.19 0.64 -9.29
C GLY A 81 -3.54 -0.27 -10.47
N VAL A 82 -4.83 -0.31 -10.83
CA VAL A 82 -5.30 -1.01 -12.04
C VAL A 82 -6.34 -0.15 -12.74
N TRP A 83 -6.06 0.22 -13.98
CA TRP A 83 -6.93 1.04 -14.84
C TRP A 83 -6.68 0.73 -16.31
N VAL A 84 -7.53 1.25 -17.19
CA VAL A 84 -7.35 1.13 -18.64
C VAL A 84 -6.76 2.43 -19.18
N TRP A 85 -5.68 2.32 -19.95
CA TRP A 85 -5.05 3.44 -20.65
C TRP A 85 -4.72 3.03 -22.09
N ASN A 86 -5.04 3.87 -23.06
CA ASN A 86 -4.85 3.58 -24.49
C ASN A 86 -5.35 2.17 -24.88
N ASN A 87 -6.57 1.82 -24.44
CA ASN A 87 -7.21 0.52 -24.65
C ASN A 87 -6.42 -0.71 -24.15
N ARG A 88 -5.47 -0.53 -23.24
CA ARG A 88 -4.73 -1.61 -22.59
C ARG A 88 -4.92 -1.56 -21.08
N LEU A 89 -4.96 -2.74 -20.46
CA LEU A 89 -5.00 -2.84 -19.00
C LEU A 89 -3.61 -2.50 -18.46
N VAL A 90 -3.54 -1.49 -17.60
CA VAL A 90 -2.31 -1.05 -16.93
C VAL A 90 -2.38 -1.49 -15.47
N THR A 91 -1.30 -2.10 -15.00
CA THR A 91 -1.12 -2.55 -13.62
C THR A 91 0.11 -1.89 -13.02
N ARG A 92 0.00 -1.41 -11.79
CA ARG A 92 1.07 -0.72 -11.08
C ARG A 92 0.96 -0.97 -9.58
N ALA A 93 2.08 -1.24 -8.93
CA ALA A 93 2.18 -1.06 -7.48
C ALA A 93 2.78 0.32 -7.21
N THR A 94 2.13 1.12 -6.37
CA THR A 94 2.61 2.45 -5.99
C THR A 94 2.80 2.56 -4.49
N LEU A 95 3.71 3.43 -4.08
CA LEU A 95 3.93 3.83 -2.69
C LEU A 95 4.06 5.35 -2.64
N GLY A 96 3.16 6.02 -1.91
CA GLY A 96 3.20 7.47 -1.73
C GLY A 96 3.80 7.84 -0.38
N ASN A 97 4.75 8.78 -0.35
CA ASN A 97 5.27 9.29 0.92
C ASN A 97 5.90 10.69 0.74
N SER A 98 5.95 11.50 1.81
CA SER A 98 6.66 12.78 1.81
C SER A 98 8.14 12.65 2.16
N ASP A 99 8.55 11.51 2.72
CA ASP A 99 9.94 11.19 3.05
C ASP A 99 10.64 10.59 1.83
N LEU A 100 11.47 11.40 1.17
CA LEU A 100 12.24 10.98 0.00
C LEU A 100 13.38 10.01 0.35
N GLU A 101 13.93 10.11 1.57
CA GLU A 101 14.97 9.20 2.05
C GLU A 101 14.40 7.78 2.19
N LEU A 102 13.20 7.67 2.78
CA LEU A 102 12.46 6.40 2.85
C LEU A 102 12.22 5.80 1.47
N LEU A 103 11.69 6.58 0.51
CA LEU A 103 11.43 6.07 -0.85
C LEU A 103 12.72 5.66 -1.56
N THR A 104 13.83 6.36 -1.32
CA THR A 104 15.14 6.03 -1.89
C THR A 104 15.66 4.70 -1.33
N ALA A 105 15.53 4.49 -0.02
CA ALA A 105 15.85 3.22 0.62
C ALA A 105 14.98 2.09 0.08
N VAL A 106 13.66 2.29 -0.02
CA VAL A 106 12.72 1.33 -0.60
C VAL A 106 13.08 0.95 -2.03
N ARG A 107 13.45 1.92 -2.87
CA ARG A 107 13.92 1.65 -4.24
C ARG A 107 15.17 0.75 -4.24
N SER A 108 16.10 0.98 -3.33
CA SER A 108 17.30 0.12 -3.17
C SER A 108 16.92 -1.30 -2.75
N ILE A 109 16.06 -1.45 -1.74
CA ILE A 109 15.59 -2.75 -1.24
C ILE A 109 14.77 -3.49 -2.31
N LEU A 110 14.00 -2.79 -3.16
CA LEU A 110 13.33 -3.42 -4.29
C LEU A 110 14.33 -3.95 -5.33
N ARG A 111 15.38 -3.18 -5.62
CA ARG A 111 16.34 -3.53 -6.67
C ARG A 111 17.30 -4.64 -6.26
N THR A 112 17.88 -4.58 -5.08
CA THR A 112 19.03 -5.43 -4.72
C THR A 112 18.62 -6.90 -4.50
N PRO A 113 17.78 -7.24 -3.50
CA PRO A 113 17.36 -8.62 -3.26
C PRO A 113 16.28 -9.14 -4.23
N PHE A 114 15.46 -8.25 -4.82
CA PHE A 114 14.32 -8.69 -5.64
C PHE A 114 14.45 -8.36 -7.12
N GLN A 115 15.48 -7.63 -7.55
CA GLN A 115 15.65 -7.20 -8.94
C GLN A 115 14.41 -6.46 -9.48
N ILE A 116 13.69 -5.73 -8.61
CA ILE A 116 12.50 -4.97 -8.98
C ILE A 116 12.86 -3.52 -9.25
N ASN A 117 12.72 -3.11 -10.51
CA ASN A 117 12.95 -1.74 -10.91
C ASN A 117 11.75 -0.84 -10.57
N SER A 118 12.04 0.33 -10.00
CA SER A 118 11.04 1.35 -9.66
C SER A 118 11.57 2.77 -9.85
N ASN A 119 10.65 3.70 -10.09
CA ASN A 119 10.96 5.11 -10.29
C ASN A 119 10.25 5.95 -9.23
N ILE A 120 10.90 7.02 -8.78
CA ILE A 120 10.34 7.98 -7.83
C ILE A 120 9.99 9.26 -8.59
N TYR A 121 8.78 9.76 -8.39
CA TYR A 121 8.28 10.97 -9.02
C TYR A 121 7.78 11.95 -7.96
N LEU A 122 7.95 13.24 -8.20
CA LEU A 122 7.26 14.28 -7.45
C LEU A 122 5.79 14.28 -7.87
N ALA A 123 4.90 13.87 -6.96
CA ALA A 123 3.47 13.79 -7.25
C ALA A 123 2.75 15.12 -6.98
N ARG A 124 3.11 15.82 -5.90
CA ARG A 124 2.58 17.14 -5.55
C ARG A 124 3.63 17.96 -4.84
N ARG A 125 3.74 19.25 -5.19
CA ARG A 125 4.60 20.21 -4.48
C ARG A 125 3.97 20.67 -3.18
N LYS A 126 4.80 21.04 -2.21
CA LYS A 126 4.43 21.81 -1.03
C LYS A 126 3.60 23.03 -1.46
N GLY A 127 2.55 23.32 -0.71
CA GLY A 127 1.62 24.41 -1.00
C GLY A 127 0.51 24.05 -1.99
N ALA A 128 0.60 22.93 -2.71
CA ALA A 128 -0.54 22.47 -3.51
C ALA A 128 -1.72 22.15 -2.60
N SER A 129 -2.94 22.35 -3.10
CA SER A 129 -4.18 22.09 -2.38
C SER A 129 -4.99 20.99 -3.04
N TRP A 130 -5.79 20.27 -2.26
CA TRP A 130 -6.77 19.33 -2.80
C TRP A 130 -8.00 19.24 -1.89
N LYS A 131 -9.15 18.84 -2.45
CA LYS A 131 -10.36 18.54 -1.69
C LYS A 131 -10.30 17.13 -1.10
N ASN A 132 -10.51 17.01 0.21
CA ASN A 132 -10.65 15.76 0.95
C ASN A 132 -12.02 15.79 1.64
N GLY A 133 -13.04 15.25 0.96
CA GLY A 133 -14.43 15.54 1.30
C GLY A 133 -14.72 17.04 1.28
N HIS A 134 -15.33 17.55 2.35
CA HIS A 134 -15.69 18.97 2.49
C HIS A 134 -14.53 19.90 2.86
N ARG A 135 -13.30 19.39 3.01
CA ARG A 135 -12.15 20.18 3.45
C ARG A 135 -11.14 20.36 2.32
N THR A 136 -10.62 21.57 2.18
CA THR A 136 -9.41 21.83 1.40
C THR A 136 -8.18 21.58 2.27
N VAL A 137 -7.31 20.69 1.82
CA VAL A 137 -6.05 20.37 2.49
C VAL A 137 -4.91 20.99 1.70
N ILE A 138 -3.99 21.67 2.38
CA ILE A 138 -2.76 22.23 1.79
C ILE A 138 -1.57 21.37 2.23
N LEU A 139 -0.74 20.95 1.27
CA LEU A 139 0.47 20.19 1.61
C LEU A 139 1.49 21.06 2.34
N ARG A 140 1.97 20.57 3.47
CA ARG A 140 3.09 21.18 4.22
C ARG A 140 4.47 20.76 3.71
N LYS A 141 4.54 19.65 2.95
CA LYS A 141 5.76 19.06 2.39
C LYS A 141 5.49 18.59 0.96
N ASP A 142 6.53 18.42 0.17
CA ASP A 142 6.41 17.71 -1.11
C ASP A 142 5.91 16.28 -0.87
N ALA A 143 5.08 15.78 -1.77
CA ALA A 143 4.62 14.41 -1.78
C ALA A 143 5.18 13.71 -3.02
N TYR A 144 5.84 12.58 -2.79
CA TYR A 144 6.46 11.76 -3.82
C TYR A 144 5.69 10.46 -3.98
N GLN A 145 5.86 9.82 -5.14
CA GLN A 145 5.36 8.48 -5.39
C GLN A 145 6.45 7.62 -6.03
N LEU A 146 6.64 6.43 -5.47
CA LEU A 146 7.43 5.36 -6.07
C LEU A 146 6.50 4.45 -6.87
N TRP A 147 6.86 4.17 -8.13
CA TRP A 147 6.08 3.35 -9.06
C TRP A 147 6.85 2.12 -9.51
N ILE A 148 6.24 0.95 -9.35
CA ILE A 148 6.61 -0.31 -10.01
C ILE A 148 5.60 -0.53 -11.12
N GLN A 149 6.02 -0.35 -12.39
CA GLN A 149 5.09 -0.23 -13.52
C GLN A 149 5.38 -1.14 -14.71
N ARG A 150 6.58 -1.73 -14.79
CA ARG A 150 6.88 -2.73 -15.82
C ARG A 150 6.16 -4.02 -15.44
N LEU A 151 5.44 -4.62 -16.39
CA LEU A 151 4.56 -5.75 -16.11
C LEU A 151 5.27 -6.92 -15.40
N GLN A 152 6.48 -7.28 -15.84
CA GLN A 152 7.27 -8.34 -15.20
C GLN A 152 7.66 -8.00 -13.75
N GLU A 153 7.99 -6.73 -13.50
CA GLU A 153 8.35 -6.25 -12.15
C GLU A 153 7.13 -6.21 -11.23
N VAL A 154 5.95 -5.86 -11.78
CA VAL A 154 4.68 -5.91 -11.05
C VAL A 154 4.31 -7.35 -10.69
N ARG A 155 4.52 -8.31 -11.61
CA ARG A 155 4.35 -9.74 -11.33
C ARG A 155 5.26 -10.20 -10.21
N ARG A 156 6.56 -9.89 -10.31
CA ARG A 156 7.55 -10.25 -9.29
C ARG A 156 7.22 -9.65 -7.93
N PHE A 157 6.81 -8.38 -7.92
CA PHE A 157 6.32 -7.71 -6.71
C PHE A 157 5.13 -8.49 -6.11
N ALA A 158 4.10 -8.79 -6.90
CA ALA A 158 2.91 -9.48 -6.42
C ALA A 158 3.21 -10.88 -5.83
N GLN A 159 4.17 -11.60 -6.43
CA GLN A 159 4.55 -12.96 -6.03
C GLN A 159 5.46 -12.99 -4.79
N VAL A 160 6.49 -12.14 -4.76
CA VAL A 160 7.56 -12.25 -3.74
C VAL A 160 7.27 -11.36 -2.52
N ILE A 161 6.71 -10.17 -2.76
CA ILE A 161 6.47 -9.17 -1.71
C ILE A 161 4.98 -9.13 -1.38
N GLY A 162 4.15 -8.77 -2.36
CA GLY A 162 2.70 -8.70 -2.25
C GLY A 162 2.20 -7.63 -1.28
N PHE A 163 0.88 -7.59 -1.11
CA PHE A 163 0.21 -6.83 -0.06
C PHE A 163 -0.29 -7.78 1.04
N GLN A 164 -0.27 -7.29 2.28
CA GLN A 164 -0.92 -7.94 3.41
C GLN A 164 -2.45 -7.75 3.36
N ILE A 165 -2.92 -6.62 2.83
CA ILE A 165 -4.36 -6.36 2.64
C ILE A 165 -4.84 -7.17 1.44
N GLN A 166 -5.65 -8.19 1.69
CA GLN A 166 -6.08 -9.16 0.68
C GLN A 166 -6.75 -8.50 -0.53
N ARG A 167 -7.63 -7.52 -0.29
CA ARG A 167 -8.29 -6.77 -1.37
C ARG A 167 -7.30 -6.09 -2.33
N LYS A 168 -6.18 -5.55 -1.83
CA LYS A 168 -5.14 -4.94 -2.68
C LYS A 168 -4.41 -6.02 -3.49
N GLN A 169 -4.07 -7.14 -2.84
CA GLN A 169 -3.42 -8.30 -3.47
C GLN A 169 -4.30 -8.88 -4.59
N ASP A 170 -5.55 -9.22 -4.29
CA ASP A 170 -6.51 -9.81 -5.23
C ASP A 170 -6.75 -8.91 -6.44
N ARG A 171 -6.85 -7.59 -6.22
CA ARG A 171 -7.03 -6.62 -7.30
C ARG A 171 -5.84 -6.67 -8.26
N LEU A 172 -4.62 -6.70 -7.73
CA LEU A 172 -3.40 -6.75 -8.54
C LEU A 172 -3.29 -8.07 -9.29
N GLU A 173 -3.44 -9.19 -8.59
CA GLU A 173 -3.31 -10.52 -9.20
C GLU A 173 -4.39 -10.80 -10.24
N ARG A 174 -5.64 -10.40 -9.99
CA ARG A 174 -6.73 -10.55 -10.97
C ARG A 174 -6.38 -9.82 -12.26
N ALA A 175 -5.83 -8.61 -12.17
CA ALA A 175 -5.43 -7.85 -13.33
C ALA A 175 -4.28 -8.52 -14.09
N LEU A 176 -3.25 -9.00 -13.37
CA LEU A 176 -2.14 -9.76 -13.96
C LEU A 176 -2.64 -11.02 -14.68
N ARG A 177 -3.51 -11.82 -14.04
CA ARG A 177 -4.11 -13.03 -14.65
C ARG A 177 -4.88 -12.72 -15.93
N LEU A 178 -5.60 -11.60 -16.00
CA LEU A 178 -6.29 -11.20 -17.23
C LEU A 178 -5.31 -10.85 -18.35
N VAL A 179 -4.24 -10.11 -18.03
CA VAL A 179 -3.20 -9.78 -19.00
C VAL A 179 -2.50 -11.05 -19.50
N ASP A 180 -2.20 -11.99 -18.62
CA ASP A 180 -1.54 -13.26 -18.95
C ASP A 180 -2.39 -14.11 -19.90
N ARG A 181 -3.71 -14.18 -19.65
CA ARG A 181 -4.62 -15.04 -20.43
C ARG A 181 -5.10 -14.42 -21.74
N LEU A 182 -5.35 -13.12 -21.75
CA LEU A 182 -6.08 -12.46 -22.84
C LEU A 182 -5.21 -11.47 -23.63
N GLY A 183 -4.04 -11.11 -23.11
CA GLY A 183 -3.26 -9.98 -23.61
C GLY A 183 -3.87 -8.63 -23.19
N GLY A 184 -3.06 -7.57 -23.24
CA GLY A 184 -3.40 -6.28 -22.63
C GLY A 184 -4.69 -5.63 -23.12
N VAL A 185 -5.04 -5.78 -24.41
CA VAL A 185 -6.24 -5.16 -25.00
C VAL A 185 -7.52 -5.87 -24.58
N LYS A 186 -7.59 -7.20 -24.77
CA LYS A 186 -8.77 -7.98 -24.36
C LYS A 186 -8.95 -7.97 -22.84
N ALA A 187 -7.85 -7.96 -22.08
CA ALA A 187 -7.88 -7.77 -20.63
C ALA A 187 -8.52 -6.43 -20.23
N ALA A 188 -8.28 -5.36 -20.99
CA ALA A 188 -8.88 -4.04 -20.73
C ALA A 188 -10.40 -4.07 -20.88
N SER A 189 -10.90 -4.65 -21.97
CA SER A 189 -12.34 -4.81 -22.19
C SER A 189 -12.99 -5.63 -21.08
N ARG A 190 -12.37 -6.76 -20.71
CA ARG A 190 -12.87 -7.61 -19.60
C ARG A 190 -12.86 -6.88 -18.26
N TRP A 191 -11.81 -6.10 -17.98
CA TRP A 191 -11.71 -5.33 -16.74
C TRP A 191 -12.80 -4.26 -16.64
N ARG A 192 -13.08 -3.53 -17.73
CA ARG A 192 -14.19 -2.56 -17.77
C ARG A 192 -15.52 -3.21 -17.43
N SER A 193 -15.85 -4.36 -18.02
CA SER A 193 -17.09 -5.09 -17.72
C SER A 193 -17.18 -5.51 -16.24
N LEU A 194 -16.07 -5.95 -15.65
CA LEU A 194 -16.02 -6.31 -14.22
C LEU A 194 -16.21 -5.10 -13.29
N CYS A 195 -15.65 -3.94 -13.65
CA CYS A 195 -15.81 -2.71 -12.87
C CYS A 195 -17.23 -2.13 -13.01
N LEU A 196 -17.82 -2.16 -14.20
CA LEU A 196 -19.19 -1.69 -14.44
C LEU A 196 -20.21 -2.56 -13.69
N GLY A 197 -20.02 -3.89 -13.64
CA GLY A 197 -20.86 -4.78 -12.85
C GLY A 197 -20.78 -4.53 -11.33
N ARG A 198 -19.66 -3.97 -10.84
CA ARG A 198 -19.50 -3.55 -9.43
C ARG A 198 -20.14 -2.20 -9.12
N GLN A 199 -20.24 -1.28 -10.08
CA GLN A 199 -20.95 -0.01 -9.86
C GLN A 199 -22.46 -0.20 -9.59
N GLY A 200 -23.04 -1.35 -9.93
CA GLY A 200 -24.41 -1.72 -9.53
C GLY A 200 -24.54 -2.22 -8.09
N SER A 201 -23.45 -2.65 -7.44
CA SER A 201 -23.43 -3.26 -6.09
C SER A 201 -22.60 -2.49 -5.06
N GLU A 202 -21.68 -1.61 -5.47
CA GLU A 202 -20.77 -0.83 -4.61
C GLU A 202 -21.13 0.67 -4.52
N LYS A 203 -22.36 1.08 -4.90
CA LYS A 203 -22.86 2.45 -4.65
C LYS A 203 -22.93 2.83 -3.15
N ALA A 204 -22.67 1.89 -2.23
CA ALA A 204 -22.74 2.15 -0.80
C ALA A 204 -21.47 2.75 -0.17
N HIS A 205 -20.25 2.58 -0.72
CA HIS A 205 -19.05 2.94 0.06
C HIS A 205 -17.81 3.36 -0.75
N PHE A 206 -17.91 4.34 -1.64
CA PHE A 206 -16.73 5.13 -2.04
C PHE A 206 -17.17 6.58 -2.31
N VAL A 207 -17.15 7.41 -1.26
CA VAL A 207 -17.12 8.87 -1.40
C VAL A 207 -15.65 9.29 -1.40
N GLU A 208 -15.29 10.09 -2.41
CA GLU A 208 -13.99 10.71 -2.67
C GLU A 208 -13.40 11.49 -1.47
#